data_AF-A0A330GT49-F1
#
_entry.id   AF-A0A330GT49-F1
#
_cell.length_a   1.000
_cell.length_b   1.000
_cell.length_c   1.000
_cell.angle_alpha   90.00
_cell.angle_beta   90.00
_cell.angle_gamma   90.00
#
_symmetry.space_group_name_H-M   'P 1'
#
loop_
_entity.id
_entity.type
_entity.pdbx_description
1 polymer ?
#
loop_
_entity_poly.entity_id
_entity_poly.type
_entity_poly.pdbx_seq_one_letter_code
_entity_poly.pdbx_strand_id
1 'polypeptide(L)'
;MLWVANLDSYLSIAQRVLEQERKPMSARQMLDAAYRMRVVPDHLFGKTQHKTLHARIAEDILLRRVRSAFVRTEPGRFMLRRLLSDSTLPESYKREFPAPRRAEQLRNFPVLSVRRPQIPNGEFVRSTDKYGLTEEIASWKPEYRILADIWDDHDFLFFRAFTIVVKGSEILTHESVGRTLDDLPAEKSLGFFTYLTETDLSLFSADSFGIDEACRRALAEQIQASDDLIEEAEQSNSINYWGWFTIQDGKYRPNAVYIIMSYTCPERFDPVRRLGRHGGVRWESCLLHLNTYDGFEKRSQRLIRTGILNRIIDHESSKAPNIKG
;
A
#
# COMPACT_ATOMS: atom_id res chain seq x y z
N MET A 1 -13.68 -32.75 11.61
CA MET A 1 -12.31 -32.96 12.11
C MET A 1 -11.40 -32.10 11.24
N LEU A 2 -11.17 -30.85 11.63
CA LEU A 2 -10.53 -29.82 10.80
C LEU A 2 -9.04 -29.70 11.16
N TRP A 3 -8.24 -29.54 10.11
CA TRP A 3 -6.78 -29.47 10.10
C TRP A 3 -6.22 -28.49 11.13
N VAL A 4 -5.50 -29.00 12.15
CA VAL A 4 -4.60 -28.17 12.96
C VAL A 4 -3.27 -28.11 12.21
N ALA A 5 -3.14 -27.12 11.32
CA ALA A 5 -1.82 -26.67 10.90
C ALA A 5 -1.02 -26.34 12.16
N ASN A 6 0.21 -26.85 12.25
CA ASN A 6 1.10 -26.72 13.41
C ASN A 6 1.31 -25.22 13.73
N LEU A 7 0.46 -24.67 14.59
CA LEU A 7 0.44 -23.25 14.93
C LEU A 7 1.66 -22.99 15.83
N ASP A 8 2.47 -21.98 15.50
CA ASP A 8 3.59 -21.54 16.36
C ASP A 8 3.07 -21.35 17.79
N SER A 9 3.73 -21.98 18.78
CA SER A 9 3.34 -21.95 20.18
C SER A 9 3.08 -20.52 20.67
N TYR A 10 3.87 -19.53 20.24
CA TYR A 10 3.67 -18.13 20.60
C TYR A 10 2.37 -17.55 20.03
N LEU A 11 2.03 -17.86 18.78
CA LEU A 11 0.79 -17.39 18.16
C LEU A 11 -0.43 -18.01 18.85
N SER A 12 -0.36 -19.30 19.20
CA SER A 12 -1.45 -19.96 19.93
C SER A 12 -1.69 -19.34 21.31
N ILE A 13 -0.62 -18.99 22.04
CA ILE A 13 -0.69 -18.32 23.34
C ILE A 13 -1.32 -16.93 23.18
N ALA A 14 -0.83 -16.13 22.22
CA ALA A 14 -1.40 -14.80 22.00
C ALA A 14 -2.88 -14.87 21.63
N GLN A 15 -3.27 -15.81 20.77
CA GLN A 15 -4.67 -15.97 20.39
C GLN A 15 -5.55 -16.26 21.61
N ARG A 16 -5.15 -17.22 22.45
CA ARG A 16 -5.89 -17.60 23.65
C ARG A 16 -5.98 -16.46 24.67
N VAL A 17 -4.89 -15.72 24.87
CA VAL A 17 -4.86 -14.59 25.80
C VAL A 17 -5.75 -13.45 25.32
N LEU A 18 -5.63 -13.06 24.05
CA LEU A 18 -6.43 -11.97 23.48
C LEU A 18 -7.93 -12.32 23.41
N GLU A 19 -8.25 -13.59 23.20
CA GLU A 19 -9.62 -14.10 23.28
C GLU A 19 -10.22 -13.92 24.67
N GLN A 20 -9.44 -14.18 25.73
CA GLN A 20 -9.90 -14.01 27.11
C GLN A 20 -9.97 -12.55 27.54
N GLU A 21 -8.93 -11.77 27.24
CA GLU A 21 -8.78 -10.39 27.73
C GLU A 21 -9.60 -9.39 26.91
N ARG A 22 -9.99 -9.74 25.67
CA ARG A 22 -10.88 -8.99 24.77
C ARG A 22 -10.53 -7.49 24.61
N LYS A 23 -9.23 -7.16 24.66
CA LYS A 23 -8.71 -5.80 24.50
C LYS A 23 -7.35 -5.81 23.80
N PRO A 24 -6.92 -4.69 23.21
CA PRO A 24 -5.57 -4.58 22.68
C PRO A 24 -4.49 -4.74 23.76
N MET A 25 -3.48 -5.56 23.49
CA MET A 25 -2.39 -5.83 24.43
C MET A 25 -1.03 -5.77 23.75
N SER A 26 -0.01 -5.37 24.50
CA SER A 26 1.39 -5.55 24.11
C SER A 26 1.84 -6.99 24.35
N ALA A 27 2.88 -7.44 23.65
CA ALA A 27 3.42 -8.79 23.83
C ALA A 27 3.88 -9.09 25.27
N ARG A 28 4.32 -8.06 26.02
CA ARG A 28 4.66 -8.22 27.44
C ARG A 28 3.41 -8.49 28.28
N GLN A 29 2.38 -7.68 28.12
CA GLN A 29 1.09 -7.89 28.80
C GLN A 29 0.47 -9.25 28.43
N MET A 30 0.61 -9.69 27.18
CA MET A 30 0.11 -11.00 26.75
C MET A 30 0.83 -12.14 27.47
N LEU A 31 2.16 -12.08 27.59
CA LEU A 31 2.90 -13.09 28.34
C LEU A 31 2.58 -13.06 29.83
N ASP A 32 2.49 -11.87 30.43
CA ASP A 32 2.12 -11.73 31.84
C ASP A 32 0.74 -12.35 32.11
N ALA A 33 -0.23 -12.13 31.20
CA ALA A 33 -1.53 -12.79 31.26
C ALA A 33 -1.43 -14.31 31.02
N ALA A 34 -0.63 -14.76 30.05
CA ALA A 34 -0.42 -16.18 29.79
C ALA A 34 0.14 -16.94 31.00
N TYR A 35 1.09 -16.35 31.71
CA TYR A 35 1.65 -16.90 32.95
C TYR A 35 0.59 -16.94 34.06
N ARG A 36 -0.19 -15.87 34.25
CA ARG A 36 -1.31 -15.87 35.21
C ARG A 36 -2.36 -16.95 34.89
N MET A 37 -2.63 -17.18 33.61
CA MET A 37 -3.56 -18.21 33.13
C MET A 37 -2.96 -19.62 33.13
N ARG A 38 -1.65 -19.78 33.38
CA ARG A 38 -0.91 -21.05 33.30
C ARG A 38 -1.06 -21.75 31.94
N VAL A 39 -1.00 -20.97 30.85
CA VAL A 39 -1.13 -21.48 29.46
C VAL A 39 0.19 -21.46 28.70
N VAL A 40 1.28 -21.03 29.33
CA VAL A 40 2.63 -21.07 28.74
C VAL A 40 3.18 -22.49 28.86
N PRO A 41 3.60 -23.15 27.76
CA PRO A 41 4.22 -24.48 27.81
C PRO A 41 5.56 -24.47 28.54
N ASP A 42 5.89 -25.56 29.24
CA ASP A 42 7.13 -25.69 30.04
C ASP A 42 8.42 -25.53 29.20
N HIS A 43 8.36 -25.90 27.93
CA HIS A 43 9.49 -25.78 27.00
C HIS A 43 9.71 -24.36 26.47
N LEU A 44 8.81 -23.42 26.77
CA LEU A 44 8.92 -22.04 26.35
C LEU A 44 9.61 -21.25 27.47
N PHE A 45 10.93 -21.07 27.35
CA PHE A 45 11.74 -20.30 28.30
C PHE A 45 12.70 -19.32 27.59
N GLY A 46 13.02 -18.19 28.23
CA GLY A 46 13.99 -17.23 27.71
C GLY A 46 13.84 -15.82 28.28
N LYS A 47 14.93 -15.04 28.27
CA LYS A 47 14.94 -13.67 28.85
C LYS A 47 14.10 -12.66 28.05
N THR A 48 13.83 -12.92 26.78
CA THR A 48 13.19 -11.96 25.85
C THR A 48 12.01 -12.57 25.10
N GLN A 49 11.25 -13.48 25.72
CA GLN A 49 10.07 -14.10 25.11
C GLN A 49 9.07 -13.07 24.55
N HIS A 50 8.90 -11.93 25.24
CA HIS A 50 8.01 -10.86 24.78
C HIS A 50 8.46 -10.26 23.45
N LYS A 51 9.77 -10.23 23.16
CA LYS A 51 10.29 -9.78 21.86
C LYS A 51 10.01 -10.82 20.78
N THR A 52 10.21 -12.10 21.08
CA THR A 52 9.89 -13.20 20.16
C THR A 52 8.40 -13.23 19.83
N LEU A 53 7.54 -13.16 20.85
CA LEU A 53 6.09 -13.09 20.68
C LEU A 53 5.67 -11.90 19.81
N HIS A 54 6.20 -10.71 20.09
CA HIS A 54 5.97 -9.53 19.25
C HIS A 54 6.39 -9.79 17.81
N ALA A 55 7.60 -10.30 17.58
CA ALA A 55 8.13 -10.56 16.26
C ALA A 55 7.27 -11.57 15.48
N ARG A 56 6.82 -12.64 16.13
CA ARG A 56 5.94 -13.65 15.51
C ARG A 56 4.58 -13.09 15.12
N ILE A 57 3.93 -12.33 15.99
CA ILE A 57 2.64 -11.69 15.64
C ILE A 57 2.86 -10.67 14.51
N ALA A 58 3.94 -9.89 14.58
CA ALA A 58 4.29 -8.92 13.54
C ALA A 58 4.54 -9.58 12.17
N GLU A 59 5.26 -10.70 12.16
CA GLU A 59 5.55 -11.51 10.99
C GLU A 59 4.28 -12.15 10.42
N ASP A 60 3.43 -12.73 11.27
CA ASP A 60 2.14 -13.31 10.84
C ASP A 60 1.22 -12.26 10.19
N ILE A 61 1.12 -11.06 10.78
CA ILE A 61 0.37 -9.93 10.19
C ILE A 61 1.01 -9.49 8.87
N LEU A 62 2.34 -9.41 8.80
CA LEU A 62 3.04 -8.98 7.59
C LEU A 62 2.84 -9.96 6.43
N LEU A 63 2.96 -11.27 6.69
CA LEU A 63 2.88 -12.32 5.68
C LEU A 63 1.43 -12.64 5.29
N ARG A 64 0.50 -12.67 6.25
CA ARG A 64 -0.89 -13.09 6.01
C ARG A 64 -1.86 -11.92 5.84
N ARG A 65 -1.44 -10.69 6.18
CA ARG A 65 -2.22 -9.46 6.01
C ARG A 65 -3.63 -9.60 6.59
N VAL A 66 -4.67 -9.39 5.78
CA VAL A 66 -6.08 -9.52 6.15
C VAL A 66 -6.48 -10.92 6.60
N ARG A 67 -5.72 -11.95 6.20
CA ARG A 67 -5.94 -13.35 6.61
C ARG A 67 -5.31 -13.66 7.98
N SER A 68 -4.50 -12.76 8.55
CA SER A 68 -4.00 -12.93 9.92
C SER A 68 -5.16 -12.84 10.92
N ALA A 69 -5.14 -13.73 11.90
CA ALA A 69 -6.06 -13.66 13.04
C ALA A 69 -5.78 -12.43 13.91
N PHE A 70 -4.61 -11.83 13.78
CA PHE A 70 -4.16 -10.68 14.53
C PHE A 70 -4.28 -9.39 13.72
N VAL A 71 -4.43 -8.30 14.44
CA VAL A 71 -4.41 -6.94 13.92
C VAL A 71 -3.60 -6.06 14.87
N ARG A 72 -2.88 -5.08 14.33
CA ARG A 72 -2.27 -4.02 15.14
C ARG A 72 -3.30 -2.95 15.38
N THR A 73 -3.41 -2.47 16.61
CA THR A 73 -4.31 -1.33 16.92
C THR A 73 -3.54 -0.06 17.27
N GLU A 74 -2.31 -0.22 17.75
CA GLU A 74 -1.38 0.86 18.12
C GLU A 74 0.07 0.35 17.96
N PRO A 75 1.08 1.22 17.99
CA PRO A 75 2.49 0.80 18.05
C PRO A 75 2.75 -0.24 19.16
N GLY A 76 3.06 -1.47 18.74
CA GLY A 76 3.37 -2.58 19.63
C GLY A 76 2.18 -3.17 20.41
N ARG A 77 0.94 -2.82 20.05
CA ARG A 77 -0.27 -3.45 20.58
C ARG A 77 -1.03 -4.20 19.50
N PHE A 78 -1.55 -5.34 19.88
CA PHE A 78 -2.25 -6.26 18.98
C PHE A 78 -3.57 -6.72 19.59
N MET A 79 -4.51 -7.09 18.73
CA MET A 79 -5.81 -7.63 19.06
C MET A 79 -6.21 -8.73 18.07
N LEU A 80 -7.26 -9.49 18.36
CA LEU A 80 -7.84 -10.42 17.39
C LEU A 80 -8.73 -9.69 16.40
N ARG A 81 -8.52 -9.94 15.11
CA ARG A 81 -9.27 -9.32 14.00
C ARG A 81 -10.78 -9.55 14.12
N ARG A 82 -11.21 -10.75 14.51
CA ARG A 82 -12.63 -11.07 14.72
C ARG A 82 -13.32 -10.25 15.81
N LEU A 83 -12.56 -9.62 16.71
CA LEU A 83 -13.12 -8.77 17.75
C LEU A 83 -13.38 -7.34 17.25
N LEU A 84 -12.87 -6.97 16.06
CA LEU A 84 -13.14 -5.65 15.47
C LEU A 84 -14.62 -5.46 15.12
N SER A 85 -15.34 -6.54 14.81
CA SER A 85 -16.78 -6.52 14.53
C SER A 85 -17.65 -6.59 15.77
N ASP A 86 -17.06 -6.65 16.97
CA ASP A 86 -17.82 -6.80 18.21
C ASP A 86 -18.39 -5.45 18.69
N SER A 87 -19.72 -5.34 18.71
CA SER A 87 -20.40 -4.10 19.09
C SER A 87 -20.28 -3.75 20.56
N THR A 88 -19.90 -4.71 21.43
CA THR A 88 -19.76 -4.45 22.87
C THR A 88 -18.43 -3.82 23.24
N LEU A 89 -17.48 -3.75 22.29
CA LEU A 89 -16.14 -3.23 22.54
C LEU A 89 -16.03 -1.73 22.19
N PRO A 90 -15.22 -0.96 22.94
CA PRO A 90 -14.98 0.45 22.66
C PRO A 90 -14.47 0.67 21.23
N GLU A 91 -14.94 1.74 20.57
CA GLU A 91 -14.55 2.06 19.20
C GLU A 91 -13.04 2.35 19.08
N SER A 92 -12.42 2.87 20.15
CA SER A 92 -10.98 3.09 20.22
C SER A 92 -10.15 1.81 20.04
N TYR A 93 -10.73 0.62 20.32
CA TYR A 93 -10.04 -0.66 20.15
C TYR A 93 -10.13 -1.19 18.72
N LYS A 94 -11.04 -0.65 17.91
CA LYS A 94 -11.35 -1.16 16.58
C LYS A 94 -10.53 -0.50 15.47
N ARG A 95 -9.67 0.45 15.82
CA ARG A 95 -8.80 1.13 14.87
C ARG A 95 -7.63 0.23 14.49
N GLU A 96 -7.59 -0.23 13.25
CA GLU A 96 -6.41 -0.90 12.70
C GLU A 96 -5.29 0.12 12.49
N PHE A 97 -4.10 -0.19 13.01
CA PHE A 97 -2.90 0.60 12.87
C PHE A 97 -2.00 -0.03 11.80
N PRO A 98 -1.91 0.56 10.59
CA PRO A 98 -0.96 0.11 9.59
C PRO A 98 0.45 0.46 10.05
N ALA A 99 1.24 -0.56 10.40
CA ALA A 99 2.64 -0.33 10.75
C ALA A 99 3.47 -0.13 9.47
N PRO A 100 4.13 1.03 9.28
CA PRO A 100 5.06 1.20 8.17
C PRO A 100 6.20 0.19 8.27
N ARG A 101 6.71 -0.27 7.13
CA ARG A 101 7.81 -1.24 7.13
C ARG A 101 9.07 -0.59 7.68
N ARG A 102 9.81 -1.30 8.54
CA ARG A 102 11.07 -0.79 9.12
C ARG A 102 12.10 -0.42 8.04
N ALA A 103 12.13 -1.17 6.94
CA ALA A 103 12.97 -0.87 5.78
C ALA A 103 12.62 0.49 5.14
N GLU A 104 11.33 0.82 5.04
CA GLU A 104 10.86 2.12 4.54
C GLU A 104 11.25 3.28 5.45
N GLN A 105 11.25 3.05 6.77
CA GLN A 105 11.66 4.05 7.76
C GLN A 105 13.17 4.34 7.67
N LEU A 106 13.99 3.30 7.47
CA LEU A 106 15.44 3.44 7.35
C LEU A 106 15.90 3.82 5.93
N ARG A 107 15.01 3.73 4.93
CA ARG A 107 15.32 3.91 3.50
C ARG A 107 16.46 3.01 3.01
N ASN A 108 16.77 1.94 3.74
CA ASN A 108 17.90 1.07 3.45
C ASN A 108 17.46 -0.13 2.61
N PHE A 109 17.03 0.16 1.38
CA PHE A 109 16.63 -0.84 0.38
C PHE A 109 16.94 -0.31 -1.03
N PRO A 110 17.25 -1.21 -1.98
CA PRO A 110 17.52 -0.82 -3.36
C PRO A 110 16.24 -0.34 -4.06
N VAL A 111 16.33 0.80 -4.73
CA VAL A 111 15.28 1.35 -5.59
C VAL A 111 15.81 1.59 -6.99
N LEU A 112 14.96 1.42 -8.00
CA LEU A 112 15.30 1.79 -9.36
C LEU A 112 15.54 3.29 -9.40
N SER A 113 16.67 3.69 -10.00
CA SER A 113 17.14 5.06 -10.04
C SER A 113 17.83 5.37 -11.35
N VAL A 114 18.03 6.64 -11.62
CA VAL A 114 18.58 7.15 -12.89
C VAL A 114 19.25 8.49 -12.65
N ARG A 115 20.29 8.81 -13.45
CA ARG A 115 20.93 10.12 -13.34
C ARG A 115 20.04 11.19 -13.97
N ARG A 116 19.83 12.29 -13.24
CA ARG A 116 18.95 13.39 -13.64
C ARG A 116 19.21 13.94 -15.04
N PRO A 117 20.45 14.14 -15.53
CA PRO A 117 20.68 14.70 -16.87
C PRO A 117 20.06 13.89 -18.00
N GLN A 118 19.67 12.63 -17.74
CA GLN A 118 19.05 11.74 -18.69
C GLN A 118 17.54 11.94 -18.82
N ILE A 119 16.91 12.65 -17.87
CA ILE A 119 15.46 12.84 -17.82
C ILE A 119 15.12 14.32 -17.99
N PRO A 120 14.29 14.68 -19.00
CA PRO A 120 13.71 16.00 -19.12
C PRO A 120 12.96 16.39 -17.84
N ASN A 121 13.33 17.52 -17.25
CA ASN A 121 12.52 18.10 -16.19
C ASN A 121 11.28 18.72 -16.81
N GLY A 122 10.08 18.38 -16.35
CA GLY A 122 8.88 19.03 -16.86
C GLY A 122 7.63 18.18 -16.95
N GLU A 123 6.85 18.43 -18.00
CA GLU A 123 5.46 18.04 -18.16
C GLU A 123 5.24 16.53 -18.16
N PHE A 124 3.97 16.14 -18.01
CA PHE A 124 3.58 14.75 -18.14
C PHE A 124 3.89 14.26 -19.56
N VAL A 125 4.72 13.22 -19.64
CA VAL A 125 5.07 12.57 -20.90
C VAL A 125 4.17 11.36 -21.03
N ARG A 126 3.35 11.38 -22.08
CA ARG A 126 2.43 10.29 -22.39
C ARG A 126 3.21 9.14 -23.00
N SER A 127 2.89 7.91 -22.57
CA SER A 127 3.30 6.71 -23.31
C SER A 127 2.20 6.26 -24.27
N THR A 128 2.59 5.63 -25.38
CA THR A 128 1.67 4.95 -26.30
C THR A 128 1.11 3.68 -25.69
N ASP A 129 1.96 2.94 -24.96
CA ASP A 129 1.67 1.65 -24.36
C ASP A 129 2.74 1.28 -23.33
N LYS A 130 2.63 0.07 -22.76
CA LYS A 130 3.57 -0.48 -21.78
C LYS A 130 4.99 -0.61 -22.34
N TYR A 131 5.15 -1.11 -23.56
CA TYR A 131 6.45 -1.40 -24.16
C TYR A 131 7.20 -0.11 -24.45
N GLY A 132 6.53 0.87 -25.06
CA GLY A 132 7.11 2.18 -25.35
C GLY A 132 7.63 2.87 -24.08
N LEU A 133 6.89 2.79 -22.97
CA LEU A 133 7.35 3.35 -21.70
C LEU A 133 8.60 2.62 -21.19
N THR A 134 8.59 1.29 -21.22
CA THR A 134 9.75 0.51 -20.74
C THR A 134 10.99 0.71 -21.61
N GLU A 135 10.84 0.86 -22.93
CA GLU A 135 11.96 1.17 -23.82
C GLU A 135 12.52 2.57 -23.56
N GLU A 136 11.64 3.56 -23.36
CA GLU A 136 12.04 4.92 -22.98
C GLU A 136 12.83 4.91 -21.66
N ILE A 137 12.30 4.25 -20.62
CA ILE A 137 12.99 4.12 -19.32
C ILE A 137 14.33 3.40 -19.49
N ALA A 138 14.39 2.32 -20.27
CA ALA A 138 15.63 1.58 -20.53
C ALA A 138 16.68 2.44 -21.21
N SER A 139 16.29 3.36 -22.10
CA SER A 139 17.20 4.30 -22.77
C SER A 139 17.94 5.21 -21.78
N TRP A 140 17.35 5.46 -20.61
CA TRP A 140 17.97 6.23 -19.54
C TRP A 140 18.96 5.42 -18.69
N LYS A 141 19.16 4.13 -18.98
CA LYS A 141 20.13 3.26 -18.27
C LYS A 141 19.91 3.27 -16.75
N PRO A 142 18.72 2.90 -16.28
CA PRO A 142 18.42 2.92 -14.87
C PRO A 142 19.21 1.84 -14.12
N GLU A 143 19.45 2.07 -12.84
CA GLU A 143 20.20 1.17 -11.96
C GLU A 143 19.57 1.15 -10.57
N TYR A 144 19.70 0.02 -9.88
CA TYR A 144 19.24 -0.11 -8.50
C TYR A 144 20.28 0.50 -7.54
N ARG A 145 19.84 1.42 -6.68
CA ARG A 145 20.66 2.06 -5.65
C ARG A 145 19.95 2.08 -4.32
N ILE A 146 20.69 2.05 -3.22
CA ILE A 146 20.10 2.17 -1.88
C ILE A 146 19.45 3.55 -1.74
N LEU A 147 18.16 3.58 -1.41
CA LEU A 147 17.38 4.83 -1.34
C LEU A 147 18.00 5.85 -0.36
N ALA A 148 18.54 5.40 0.77
CA ALA A 148 19.20 6.26 1.75
C ALA A 148 20.41 7.00 1.15
N ASP A 149 21.16 6.37 0.26
CA ASP A 149 22.37 6.96 -0.34
C ASP A 149 22.03 8.04 -1.37
N ILE A 150 20.89 7.89 -2.05
CA ILE A 150 20.45 8.83 -3.10
C ILE A 150 19.33 9.77 -2.68
N TRP A 151 18.87 9.71 -1.42
CA TRP A 151 17.71 10.47 -0.96
C TRP A 151 17.92 11.99 -1.09
N ASP A 152 19.12 12.44 -0.71
CA ASP A 152 19.54 13.84 -0.77
C ASP A 152 20.54 14.12 -1.91
N ASP A 153 20.83 13.11 -2.74
CA ASP A 153 21.69 13.27 -3.92
C ASP A 153 20.89 13.84 -5.10
N HIS A 154 21.17 15.08 -5.45
CA HIS A 154 20.48 15.79 -6.52
C HIS A 154 20.81 15.29 -7.93
N ASP A 155 21.86 14.48 -8.09
CA ASP A 155 22.22 13.89 -9.38
C ASP A 155 21.35 12.70 -9.75
N PHE A 156 20.57 12.17 -8.80
CA PHE A 156 19.70 11.02 -9.01
C PHE A 156 18.22 11.36 -8.89
N LEU A 157 17.43 10.57 -9.61
CA LEU A 157 16.00 10.44 -9.46
C LEU A 157 15.69 8.98 -9.16
N PHE A 158 14.78 8.70 -8.24
CA PHE A 158 14.26 7.35 -8.02
C PHE A 158 12.86 7.18 -8.62
N PHE A 159 12.54 5.97 -9.06
CA PHE A 159 11.25 5.69 -9.66
C PHE A 159 10.19 5.32 -8.62
N ARG A 160 8.97 5.78 -8.86
CA ARG A 160 7.78 5.38 -8.14
C ARG A 160 6.70 4.94 -9.10
N ALA A 161 6.11 3.78 -8.84
CA ALA A 161 4.83 3.40 -9.39
C ALA A 161 3.74 4.27 -8.72
N PHE A 162 2.85 4.86 -9.49
CA PHE A 162 1.68 5.61 -9.03
C PHE A 162 0.44 5.00 -9.67
N THR A 163 -0.32 4.27 -8.85
CA THR A 163 -1.48 3.48 -9.26
C THR A 163 -2.77 4.21 -8.93
N ILE A 164 -3.54 4.54 -9.97
CA ILE A 164 -4.89 5.09 -9.87
C ILE A 164 -5.87 3.92 -9.93
N VAL A 165 -6.72 3.77 -8.93
CA VAL A 165 -7.71 2.69 -8.90
C VAL A 165 -9.03 3.23 -9.44
N VAL A 166 -9.59 2.57 -10.45
CA VAL A 166 -10.75 3.04 -11.20
C VAL A 166 -11.87 2.00 -11.11
N LYS A 167 -13.12 2.46 -10.97
CA LYS A 167 -14.32 1.63 -11.03
C LYS A 167 -15.40 2.37 -11.80
N GLY A 168 -15.70 1.92 -13.02
CA GLY A 168 -16.61 2.64 -13.92
C GLY A 168 -16.11 4.08 -14.16
N SER A 169 -16.95 5.06 -13.82
CA SER A 169 -16.63 6.49 -13.92
C SER A 169 -16.03 7.10 -12.64
N GLU A 170 -15.70 6.27 -11.65
CA GLU A 170 -15.20 6.69 -10.36
C GLU A 170 -13.72 6.33 -10.19
N ILE A 171 -13.01 7.16 -9.44
CA ILE A 171 -11.65 6.87 -8.98
C ILE A 171 -11.64 6.72 -7.47
N LEU A 172 -10.72 5.89 -6.98
CA LEU A 172 -10.52 5.72 -5.55
C LEU A 172 -9.57 6.82 -5.05
N THR A 173 -10.06 7.67 -4.17
CA THR A 173 -9.26 8.68 -3.47
C THR A 173 -9.00 8.24 -2.04
N HIS A 174 -7.92 8.74 -1.45
CA HIS A 174 -7.67 8.56 -0.02
C HIS A 174 -7.17 9.84 0.64
N GLU A 175 -7.48 10.02 1.92
CA GLU A 175 -6.99 11.13 2.73
C GLU A 175 -5.71 10.73 3.46
N SER A 176 -4.66 11.51 3.24
CA SER A 176 -3.39 11.35 3.92
C SER A 176 -3.54 11.90 5.34
N VAL A 177 -3.54 11.05 6.36
CA VAL A 177 -3.40 11.54 7.74
C VAL A 177 -1.99 12.09 7.88
N GLY A 178 -1.86 13.43 7.94
CA GLY A 178 -0.58 14.09 8.16
C GLY A 178 0.14 13.43 9.33
N ARG A 179 1.43 13.10 9.15
CA ARG A 179 2.27 12.45 10.19
C ARG A 179 2.61 13.38 11.36
N THR A 180 1.88 14.46 11.53
CA THR A 180 2.05 15.42 12.61
C THR A 180 0.70 15.61 13.27
N LEU A 181 0.67 15.41 14.58
CA LEU A 181 -0.48 15.69 15.42
C LEU A 181 -1.04 17.10 15.12
N ASP A 182 -2.36 17.13 14.92
CA ASP A 182 -3.32 18.19 15.26
C ASP A 182 -3.57 19.46 14.42
N ASP A 183 -2.80 19.88 13.39
CA ASP A 183 -3.09 21.21 12.78
C ASP A 183 -2.99 21.37 11.25
N LEU A 184 -2.75 20.32 10.46
CA LEU A 184 -2.82 20.43 8.99
C LEU A 184 -4.03 19.66 8.43
N PRO A 185 -4.85 20.28 7.55
CA PRO A 185 -5.95 19.57 6.90
C PRO A 185 -5.39 18.39 6.10
N ALA A 186 -6.05 17.24 6.21
CA ALA A 186 -5.65 16.04 5.47
C ALA A 186 -5.67 16.32 3.97
N GLU A 187 -4.55 16.10 3.29
CA GLU A 187 -4.46 16.23 1.84
C GLU A 187 -5.04 14.97 1.17
N LYS A 188 -5.94 15.17 0.21
CA LYS A 188 -6.49 14.09 -0.61
C LYS A 188 -5.47 13.65 -1.65
N SER A 189 -5.42 12.36 -1.93
CA SER A 189 -4.61 11.77 -2.99
C SER A 189 -5.46 10.91 -3.93
N LEU A 190 -5.15 10.97 -5.22
CA LEU A 190 -5.85 10.28 -6.32
C LEU A 190 -5.32 8.87 -6.60
N GLY A 191 -4.24 8.46 -5.93
CA GLY A 191 -3.64 7.17 -6.20
C GLY A 191 -2.60 6.77 -5.19
N PHE A 192 -2.26 5.51 -5.24
CA PHE A 192 -1.34 4.85 -4.32
C PHE A 192 0.02 4.79 -4.98
N PHE A 193 1.07 5.13 -4.25
CA PHE A 193 2.41 5.10 -4.81
C PHE A 193 3.34 4.21 -4.00
N THR A 194 4.28 3.59 -4.68
CA THR A 194 5.31 2.75 -4.08
C THR A 194 6.62 2.91 -4.83
N TYR A 195 7.74 2.56 -4.18
CA TYR A 195 9.03 2.51 -4.85
C TYR A 195 9.08 1.31 -5.81
N LEU A 196 9.78 1.46 -6.94
CA LEU A 196 10.25 0.32 -7.70
C LEU A 196 11.51 -0.22 -7.03
N THR A 197 11.46 -1.45 -6.55
CA THR A 197 12.54 -2.11 -5.80
C THR A 197 13.05 -3.31 -6.56
N GLU A 198 14.26 -3.76 -6.24
CA GLU A 198 14.87 -4.94 -6.90
C GLU A 198 13.99 -6.19 -6.77
N THR A 199 13.24 -6.31 -5.66
CA THR A 199 12.33 -7.44 -5.42
C THR A 199 11.06 -7.42 -6.27
N ASP A 200 10.76 -6.31 -6.93
CA ASP A 200 9.64 -6.24 -7.88
C ASP A 200 10.01 -6.86 -9.24
N LEU A 201 11.30 -7.04 -9.51
CA LEU A 201 11.78 -7.66 -10.74
C LEU A 201 11.98 -9.16 -10.53
N SER A 202 11.31 -9.96 -11.34
CA SER A 202 11.42 -11.42 -11.35
C SER A 202 11.70 -11.93 -12.78
N LEU A 203 12.12 -13.19 -12.89
CA LEU A 203 12.26 -13.85 -14.21
C LEU A 203 10.94 -13.96 -14.98
N PHE A 204 9.81 -13.72 -14.33
CA PHE A 204 8.46 -13.79 -14.90
C PHE A 204 7.84 -12.41 -15.09
N SER A 205 8.56 -11.32 -14.76
CA SER A 205 8.03 -9.97 -14.91
C SER A 205 7.76 -9.69 -16.38
N ALA A 206 6.52 -9.27 -16.67
CA ALA A 206 6.09 -8.91 -18.02
C ALA A 206 6.65 -7.55 -18.46
N ASP A 207 7.31 -6.81 -17.57
CA ASP A 207 8.04 -5.58 -17.84
C ASP A 207 9.47 -5.68 -17.31
N SER A 208 10.40 -4.93 -17.91
CA SER A 208 11.83 -5.00 -17.61
C SER A 208 12.23 -4.45 -16.24
N PHE A 209 11.31 -3.84 -15.49
CA PHE A 209 11.61 -3.07 -14.28
C PHE A 209 10.73 -3.42 -13.07
N GLY A 210 9.87 -4.43 -13.16
CA GLY A 210 8.96 -4.80 -12.08
C GLY A 210 7.85 -3.79 -11.80
N ILE A 211 7.47 -2.96 -12.78
CA ILE A 211 6.45 -1.92 -12.63
C ILE A 211 5.08 -2.54 -12.33
N ASP A 212 4.70 -3.63 -13.00
CA ASP A 212 3.44 -4.34 -12.72
C ASP A 212 3.44 -4.93 -11.32
N GLU A 213 4.56 -5.53 -10.90
CA GLU A 213 4.70 -6.13 -9.57
C GLU A 213 4.61 -5.06 -8.49
N ALA A 214 5.26 -3.91 -8.70
CA ALA A 214 5.14 -2.78 -7.80
C ALA A 214 3.69 -2.25 -7.73
N CYS A 215 2.96 -2.22 -8.84
CA CYS A 215 1.53 -1.89 -8.87
C CYS A 215 0.73 -2.86 -7.98
N ARG A 216 0.89 -4.16 -8.21
CA ARG A 216 0.21 -5.24 -7.47
C ARG A 216 0.54 -5.18 -5.98
N ARG A 217 1.80 -4.96 -5.64
CA ARG A 217 2.25 -4.76 -4.27
C ARG A 217 1.60 -3.54 -3.63
N ALA A 218 1.50 -2.41 -4.35
CA ALA A 218 0.80 -1.22 -3.87
C ALA A 218 -0.69 -1.49 -3.61
N LEU A 219 -1.38 -2.21 -4.51
CA LEU A 219 -2.77 -2.61 -4.30
C LEU A 219 -2.92 -3.48 -3.05
N ALA A 220 -2.03 -4.45 -2.89
CA ALA A 220 -2.11 -5.40 -1.80
C ALA A 220 -1.75 -4.78 -0.44
N GLU A 221 -0.84 -3.81 -0.42
CA GLU A 221 -0.41 -3.10 0.80
C GLU A 221 -1.34 -1.96 1.19
N GLN A 222 -1.82 -1.16 0.24
CA GLN A 222 -2.50 0.10 0.51
C GLN A 222 -4.03 -0.04 0.45
N ILE A 223 -4.57 -0.91 -0.40
CA ILE A 223 -6.02 -1.18 -0.47
C ILE A 223 -6.41 -2.56 0.03
N GLN A 224 -5.46 -3.32 0.59
CA GLN A 224 -5.69 -4.66 1.14
C GLN A 224 -6.38 -5.61 0.15
N ALA A 225 -5.95 -5.53 -1.12
CA ALA A 225 -6.32 -6.51 -2.14
C ALA A 225 -5.92 -7.93 -1.71
N SER A 226 -6.78 -8.91 -1.97
CA SER A 226 -6.51 -10.33 -1.72
C SER A 226 -5.68 -10.94 -2.86
N ASP A 227 -4.97 -12.03 -2.58
CA ASP A 227 -4.13 -12.72 -3.59
C ASP A 227 -4.92 -13.06 -4.85
N ASP A 228 -6.13 -13.61 -4.73
CA ASP A 228 -7.01 -13.94 -5.85
C ASP A 228 -7.31 -12.72 -6.75
N LEU A 229 -7.36 -11.52 -6.16
CA LEU A 229 -7.59 -10.27 -6.88
C LEU A 229 -6.32 -9.79 -7.59
N ILE A 230 -5.17 -10.00 -6.95
CA ILE A 230 -3.85 -9.68 -7.49
C ILE A 230 -3.51 -10.60 -8.67
N GLU A 231 -3.86 -11.89 -8.58
CA GLU A 231 -3.74 -12.86 -9.67
C GLU A 231 -4.70 -12.54 -10.82
N GLU A 232 -5.96 -12.20 -10.52
CA GLU A 232 -6.90 -11.71 -11.53
C GLU A 232 -6.35 -10.48 -12.25
N ALA A 233 -5.76 -9.54 -11.50
CA ALA A 233 -5.24 -8.31 -12.06
C ALA A 233 -4.17 -8.56 -13.14
N GLU A 234 -3.32 -9.56 -12.91
CA GLU A 234 -2.28 -10.04 -13.83
C GLU A 234 -2.90 -10.72 -15.07
N GLN A 235 -3.88 -11.60 -14.88
CA GLN A 235 -4.50 -12.36 -15.97
C GLN A 235 -5.40 -11.52 -16.88
N SER A 236 -6.10 -10.53 -16.31
CA SER A 236 -7.13 -9.78 -17.02
C SER A 236 -6.60 -8.53 -17.73
N ASN A 237 -5.28 -8.29 -17.71
CA ASN A 237 -4.66 -7.06 -18.21
C ASN A 237 -5.35 -5.79 -17.66
N SER A 238 -5.68 -5.81 -16.37
CA SER A 238 -6.40 -4.72 -15.68
C SER A 238 -5.52 -3.52 -15.37
N ILE A 239 -4.20 -3.65 -15.56
CA ILE A 239 -3.20 -2.61 -15.31
C ILE A 239 -2.87 -1.94 -16.65
N ASN A 240 -3.06 -0.62 -16.73
CA ASN A 240 -2.77 0.16 -17.93
C ASN A 240 -1.71 1.21 -17.62
N TYR A 241 -0.85 1.47 -18.59
CA TYR A 241 0.24 2.44 -18.51
C TYR A 241 -0.15 3.73 -19.22
N TRP A 242 0.04 4.87 -18.57
CA TRP A 242 -0.40 6.17 -19.09
C TRP A 242 0.76 7.10 -19.46
N GLY A 243 1.90 6.95 -18.80
CA GLY A 243 3.06 7.80 -18.99
C GLY A 243 3.80 8.05 -17.69
N TRP A 244 4.57 9.13 -17.65
CA TRP A 244 5.35 9.50 -16.49
C TRP A 244 5.42 11.01 -16.29
N PHE A 245 5.76 11.45 -15.08
CA PHE A 245 6.13 12.84 -14.83
C PHE A 245 7.18 12.93 -13.72
N THR A 246 7.89 14.05 -13.67
CA THR A 246 8.75 14.41 -12.55
C THR A 246 8.07 15.46 -11.67
N ILE A 247 8.23 15.37 -10.36
CA ILE A 247 7.71 16.39 -9.43
C ILE A 247 8.67 16.65 -8.29
N GLN A 248 8.71 17.91 -7.90
CA GLN A 248 9.42 18.40 -6.74
C GLN A 248 8.63 18.12 -5.46
N ASP A 249 9.00 17.04 -4.77
CA ASP A 249 8.44 16.69 -3.47
C ASP A 249 9.23 17.39 -2.36
N GLY A 250 8.92 18.67 -2.10
CA GLY A 250 9.51 19.45 -0.99
C GLY A 250 10.29 20.71 -1.40
N LYS A 251 11.15 21.20 -0.50
CA LYS A 251 11.96 22.42 -0.65
C LYS A 251 13.15 22.26 -1.62
N TYR A 252 13.58 21.03 -1.87
CA TYR A 252 14.68 20.69 -2.78
C TYR A 252 14.13 19.99 -4.03
N ARG A 253 14.90 20.02 -5.13
CA ARG A 253 14.55 19.67 -6.54
C ARG A 253 13.76 18.35 -6.70
N PRO A 254 13.14 18.08 -7.88
CA PRO A 254 12.44 16.81 -8.12
C PRO A 254 13.36 15.64 -7.83
N ASN A 255 13.00 14.76 -6.89
CA ASN A 255 13.81 13.59 -6.53
C ASN A 255 13.20 12.29 -7.05
N ALA A 256 12.05 12.36 -7.74
CA ALA A 256 11.33 11.17 -8.18
C ALA A 256 10.75 11.29 -9.59
N VAL A 257 10.76 10.17 -10.31
CA VAL A 257 9.99 9.91 -11.52
C VAL A 257 8.76 9.11 -11.12
N TYR A 258 7.56 9.62 -11.43
CA TYR A 258 6.30 8.93 -11.17
C TYR A 258 5.81 8.29 -12.46
N ILE A 259 5.72 6.95 -12.47
CA ILE A 259 5.11 6.17 -13.53
C ILE A 259 3.62 6.05 -13.25
N ILE A 260 2.78 6.52 -14.16
CA ILE A 260 1.34 6.59 -14.00
C ILE A 260 0.69 5.35 -14.57
N MET A 261 0.01 4.63 -13.69
CA MET A 261 -0.75 3.43 -14.01
C MET A 261 -2.20 3.59 -13.57
N SER A 262 -3.11 2.90 -14.25
CA SER A 262 -4.45 2.66 -13.73
C SER A 262 -4.67 1.17 -13.50
N TYR A 263 -5.41 0.85 -12.45
CA TYR A 263 -5.93 -0.48 -12.17
C TYR A 263 -7.47 -0.44 -12.23
N THR A 264 -8.04 -1.28 -13.08
CA THR A 264 -9.50 -1.47 -13.17
C THR A 264 -9.97 -2.39 -12.05
N CYS A 265 -10.63 -1.81 -11.06
CA CYS A 265 -11.18 -2.52 -9.91
C CYS A 265 -12.42 -3.32 -10.33
N PRO A 266 -12.45 -4.65 -10.13
CA PRO A 266 -13.62 -5.45 -10.49
C PRO A 266 -14.78 -5.22 -9.52
N GLU A 267 -16.02 -5.35 -10.02
CA GLU A 267 -17.24 -5.08 -9.26
C GLU A 267 -17.35 -5.83 -7.93
N ARG A 268 -16.82 -7.05 -7.89
CA ARG A 268 -16.82 -7.93 -6.70
C ARG A 268 -15.93 -7.43 -5.57
N PHE A 269 -15.05 -6.48 -5.83
CA PHE A 269 -14.13 -5.91 -4.85
C PHE A 269 -14.49 -4.44 -4.57
N ASP A 270 -14.63 -4.12 -3.28
CA ASP A 270 -14.85 -2.76 -2.82
C ASP A 270 -13.86 -2.42 -1.70
N PRO A 271 -12.78 -1.68 -2.01
CA PRO A 271 -11.78 -1.31 -1.03
C PRO A 271 -12.34 -0.39 0.06
N VAL A 272 -13.39 0.38 -0.23
CA VAL A 272 -14.04 1.26 0.77
C VAL A 272 -14.71 0.44 1.87
N ARG A 273 -15.32 -0.70 1.51
CA ARG A 273 -15.90 -1.63 2.50
C ARG A 273 -14.85 -2.33 3.35
N ARG A 274 -13.67 -2.63 2.77
CA ARG A 274 -12.58 -3.31 3.49
C ARG A 274 -11.82 -2.39 4.44
N LEU A 275 -11.44 -1.21 3.96
CA LEU A 275 -10.65 -0.25 4.73
C LEU A 275 -11.54 0.57 5.71
N GLY A 276 -12.85 0.55 5.46
CA GLY A 276 -13.84 1.29 6.23
C GLY A 276 -13.76 2.80 6.02
N ARG A 277 -14.78 3.53 6.51
CA ARG A 277 -14.79 5.00 6.48
C ARG A 277 -13.61 5.64 7.21
N HIS A 278 -12.98 4.90 8.14
CA HIS A 278 -11.84 5.37 8.92
C HIS A 278 -10.50 5.30 8.17
N GLY A 279 -10.43 4.59 7.04
CA GLY A 279 -9.25 4.57 6.18
C GLY A 279 -9.09 5.82 5.29
N GLY A 280 -10.04 6.75 5.34
CA GLY A 280 -10.04 7.95 4.50
C GLY A 280 -10.23 7.68 3.01
N VAL A 281 -10.56 6.44 2.63
CA VAL A 281 -10.69 5.99 1.24
C VAL A 281 -12.14 6.13 0.78
N ARG A 282 -12.37 6.70 -0.41
CA ARG A 282 -13.70 6.82 -1.01
C ARG A 282 -13.66 6.79 -2.54
N TRP A 283 -14.75 6.33 -3.14
CA TRP A 283 -14.99 6.50 -4.57
C TRP A 283 -15.44 7.94 -4.83
N GLU A 284 -14.81 8.61 -5.80
CA GLU A 284 -15.20 9.93 -6.26
C GLU A 284 -15.45 9.89 -7.77
N SER A 285 -16.62 10.37 -8.19
CA SER A 285 -16.89 10.66 -9.60
C SER A 285 -16.01 11.82 -10.06
N CYS A 286 -15.20 11.62 -11.09
CA CYS A 286 -14.41 12.71 -11.67
C CYS A 286 -15.24 13.65 -12.54
N LEU A 287 -16.42 13.21 -12.96
CA LEU A 287 -17.37 14.02 -13.70
C LEU A 287 -18.08 14.94 -12.68
N LEU A 288 -17.46 16.07 -12.34
CA LEU A 288 -18.08 17.40 -12.49
C LEU A 288 -17.35 18.55 -11.78
N HIS A 289 -16.63 18.40 -10.65
CA HIS A 289 -16.24 19.58 -9.87
C HIS A 289 -14.92 19.48 -9.09
N LEU A 290 -13.80 19.14 -9.72
CA LEU A 290 -12.47 19.43 -9.13
C LEU A 290 -12.09 20.92 -9.25
N ASN A 291 -13.04 21.85 -9.07
CA ASN A 291 -12.79 23.29 -9.12
C ASN A 291 -11.95 23.80 -7.94
N THR A 292 -11.69 22.95 -6.94
CA THR A 292 -10.80 23.23 -5.82
C THR A 292 -9.69 22.17 -5.76
N TYR A 293 -8.63 22.39 -6.55
CA TYR A 293 -7.43 21.55 -6.53
C TYR A 293 -6.67 21.64 -5.20
N ASP A 294 -6.91 22.68 -4.41
CA ASP A 294 -6.17 22.98 -3.18
C ASP A 294 -6.32 21.91 -2.10
N GLY A 295 -7.37 21.09 -2.16
CA GLY A 295 -7.57 19.97 -1.23
C GLY A 295 -6.76 18.71 -1.58
N PHE A 296 -6.06 18.68 -2.71
CA PHE A 296 -5.24 17.56 -3.14
C PHE A 296 -3.76 17.80 -2.89
N GLU A 297 -3.01 16.72 -2.62
CA GLU A 297 -1.56 16.80 -2.58
C GLU A 297 -0.96 17.23 -3.94
N LYS A 298 0.23 17.83 -3.92
CA LYS A 298 0.88 18.41 -5.12
C LYS A 298 0.96 17.46 -6.32
N ARG A 299 1.17 16.17 -6.06
CA ARG A 299 1.28 15.10 -7.07
C ARG A 299 -0.05 14.86 -7.77
N SER A 300 -1.11 14.79 -6.98
CA SER A 300 -2.48 14.68 -7.45
C SER A 300 -2.89 15.94 -8.20
N GLN A 301 -2.57 17.14 -7.69
CA GLN A 301 -2.82 18.40 -8.42
C GLN A 301 -2.13 18.43 -9.79
N ARG A 302 -0.87 17.98 -9.87
CA ARG A 302 -0.13 17.90 -11.13
C ARG A 302 -0.84 16.99 -12.12
N LEU A 303 -1.28 15.81 -11.68
CA LEU A 303 -2.00 14.86 -12.51
C LEU A 303 -3.36 15.38 -13.00
N ILE A 304 -4.11 16.09 -12.15
CA ILE A 304 -5.39 16.68 -12.56
C ILE A 304 -5.17 17.72 -13.67
N ARG A 305 -4.14 18.57 -13.53
CA ARG A 305 -3.82 19.62 -14.51
C ARG A 305 -3.41 19.09 -15.88
N THR A 306 -3.00 17.83 -16.01
CA THR A 306 -2.64 17.25 -17.32
C THR A 306 -3.86 16.77 -18.10
N GLY A 307 -5.03 16.68 -17.46
CA GLY A 307 -6.26 16.13 -18.07
C GLY A 307 -6.22 14.63 -18.29
N ILE A 308 -5.18 13.92 -17.81
CA ILE A 308 -5.04 12.47 -18.02
C ILE A 308 -6.14 11.66 -17.33
N LEU A 309 -6.65 12.15 -16.19
CA LEU A 309 -7.72 11.46 -15.44
C LEU A 309 -8.97 11.21 -16.29
N ASN A 310 -9.39 12.20 -17.09
CA ASN A 310 -10.55 12.05 -17.97
C ASN A 310 -10.31 10.91 -18.97
N ARG A 311 -9.11 10.82 -19.54
CA ARG A 311 -8.75 9.75 -20.48
C ARG A 311 -8.70 8.38 -19.82
N ILE A 312 -8.18 8.31 -18.59
CA ILE A 312 -8.19 7.08 -17.80
C ILE A 312 -9.63 6.58 -17.66
N ILE A 313 -10.54 7.48 -17.31
CA ILE A 313 -11.94 7.15 -17.07
C ILE A 313 -12.68 6.82 -18.35
N ASP A 314 -12.46 7.56 -19.43
CA ASP A 314 -13.06 7.31 -20.74
C ASP A 314 -12.65 5.93 -21.27
N HIS A 315 -11.36 5.58 -21.12
CA HIS A 315 -10.84 4.27 -21.50
C HIS A 315 -11.49 3.14 -20.70
N GLU A 316 -11.64 3.29 -19.39
CA GLU A 316 -12.28 2.28 -18.56
C GLU A 316 -13.80 2.19 -18.80
N SER A 317 -14.45 3.32 -19.01
CA SER A 317 -15.88 3.37 -19.36
C SER A 317 -16.15 2.70 -20.72
N SER A 318 -15.21 2.78 -21.67
CA SER A 318 -15.32 2.12 -22.97
C SER A 318 -15.20 0.58 -22.92
N LYS A 319 -14.58 0.04 -21.86
CA LYS A 319 -14.44 -1.40 -21.63
C LYS A 319 -15.65 -2.02 -20.95
N ALA A 320 -16.52 -1.21 -20.33
CA ALA A 320 -17.72 -1.71 -19.68
C ALA A 320 -18.63 -2.37 -20.73
N PRO A 321 -19.07 -3.63 -20.52
CA PRO A 321 -19.98 -4.28 -21.45
C PRO A 321 -21.24 -3.42 -21.58
N ASN A 322 -21.67 -3.18 -22.82
CA ASN A 322 -22.93 -2.49 -23.13
C ASN A 322 -24.08 -3.33 -22.55
N ILE A 323 -24.43 -3.10 -21.28
CA ILE A 323 -25.66 -3.64 -20.69
C ILE A 323 -26.79 -2.82 -21.30
N LYS A 324 -27.17 -3.15 -22.53
CA LYS A 324 -28.45 -2.74 -23.10
C LYS A 324 -29.53 -3.43 -22.25
N GLY A 325 -30.34 -2.60 -21.59
CA GLY A 325 -31.47 -3.02 -20.76
C GLY A 325 -32.61 -3.65 -21.54
#